data_AF-A0A8K2A8G0-F1
#
_entry.id   AF-A0A8K2A8G0-F1
#
_cell.length_a   1.000
_cell.length_b   1.000
_cell.length_c   1.000
_cell.angle_alpha   90.00
_cell.angle_beta   90.00
_cell.angle_gamma   90.00
#
_symmetry.space_group_name_H-M   'P 1'
#
loop_
_entity.id
_entity.type
_entity.pdbx_description
1 polymer ?
#
loop_
_entity_poly.entity_id
_entity_poly.type
_entity_poly.pdbx_seq_one_letter_code
_entity_poly.pdbx_strand_id
1 'polypeptide(L)'
;MKGLFDQVVGALNNPNQQANPNQIGSIVGALQQVSNTPGLDANTTQALVNVVGNHVRTALTQQQQSNNPTQAENLVSRFSGTGANPEAVQCVLGEKETQATIEDGARATGLNPATVQALLPVLIPLVLNFLQTGASTQNQTGSNSVLQSFLQGSGSGFDMGSALSMASQLLQSR
;
A
#
# COMPACT_ATOMS: atom_id res chain seq x y z
N MET A 1 -10.20 -5.76 17.53
CA MET A 1 -9.95 -5.32 16.14
C MET A 1 -8.67 -6.00 15.67
N LYS A 2 -8.72 -6.84 14.63
CA LYS A 2 -7.49 -7.38 14.00
C LYS A 2 -6.91 -6.27 13.13
N GLY A 3 -5.74 -5.74 13.51
CA GLY A 3 -5.02 -4.75 12.71
C GLY A 3 -4.48 -5.36 11.41
N LEU A 4 -4.11 -4.53 10.44
CA LEU A 4 -3.52 -4.99 9.17
C LEU A 4 -2.30 -5.87 9.38
N PHE A 5 -1.48 -5.58 10.40
CA PHE A 5 -0.34 -6.42 10.77
C PHE A 5 -0.77 -7.86 11.11
N ASP A 6 -1.85 -8.04 11.88
CA ASP A 6 -2.34 -9.37 12.27
C ASP A 6 -2.87 -10.15 11.05
N GLN A 7 -3.46 -9.45 10.07
CA GLN A 7 -3.87 -10.04 8.80
C GLN A 7 -2.67 -10.46 7.96
N VAL A 8 -1.61 -9.64 7.90
CA VAL A 8 -0.38 -9.98 7.19
C VAL A 8 0.36 -11.14 7.86
N VAL A 9 0.46 -11.15 9.19
CA VAL A 9 1.04 -12.28 9.93
C VAL A 9 0.20 -13.54 9.75
N GLY A 10 -1.13 -13.41 9.77
CA GLY A 10 -2.06 -14.49 9.44
C GLY A 10 -1.83 -15.02 8.02
N ALA A 11 -1.59 -14.12 7.06
CA ALA A 11 -1.29 -14.45 5.67
C ALA A 11 0.06 -15.16 5.52
N LEU A 12 1.11 -14.65 6.18
CA LEU A 12 2.45 -15.23 6.16
C LEU A 12 2.51 -16.63 6.78
N ASN A 13 1.67 -16.90 7.77
CA ASN A 13 1.56 -18.24 8.37
C ASN A 13 0.54 -19.13 7.65
N ASN A 14 -0.12 -18.64 6.59
CA ASN A 14 -1.11 -19.39 5.84
C ASN A 14 -0.57 -19.74 4.44
N PRO A 15 -0.24 -21.02 4.17
CA PRO A 15 0.31 -21.42 2.87
C PRO A 15 -0.67 -21.25 1.70
N ASN A 16 -1.94 -20.97 1.97
CA ASN A 16 -2.98 -20.75 0.95
C ASN A 16 -3.13 -19.25 0.58
N GLN A 17 -2.23 -18.38 1.08
CA GLN A 17 -2.18 -16.95 0.79
C GLN A 17 -0.88 -16.58 0.10
N GLN A 18 -0.91 -15.49 -0.68
CA GLN A 18 0.19 -15.08 -1.56
C GLN A 18 1.33 -14.41 -0.78
N ALA A 19 1.07 -14.00 0.46
CA ALA A 19 2.03 -13.43 1.39
C ALA A 19 3.26 -14.33 1.52
N ASN A 20 4.42 -13.76 1.20
CA ASN A 20 5.69 -14.39 1.49
C ASN A 20 6.69 -13.40 2.11
N PRO A 21 7.63 -13.91 2.94
CA PRO A 21 8.70 -13.12 3.54
C PRO A 21 9.47 -12.26 2.55
N ASN A 22 9.73 -12.78 1.34
CA ASN A 22 10.51 -12.09 0.32
C ASN A 22 9.79 -10.86 -0.23
N GLN A 23 8.47 -10.93 -0.43
CA GLN A 23 7.64 -9.79 -0.84
C GLN A 23 7.67 -8.67 0.21
N ILE A 24 7.47 -9.01 1.48
CA ILE A 24 7.54 -8.05 2.58
C ILE A 24 8.94 -7.42 2.65
N GLY A 25 10.00 -8.23 2.56
CA GLY A 25 11.38 -7.72 2.52
C GLY A 25 11.64 -6.78 1.34
N SER A 26 11.06 -7.06 0.18
CA SER A 26 11.19 -6.21 -1.01
C SER A 26 10.43 -4.89 -0.86
N ILE A 27 9.24 -4.90 -0.23
CA ILE A 27 8.48 -3.67 0.10
C ILE A 27 9.26 -2.81 1.08
N VAL A 28 9.77 -3.41 2.15
CA VAL A 28 10.58 -2.74 3.18
C VAL A 28 11.87 -2.18 2.58
N GLY A 29 12.52 -2.92 1.68
CA GLY A 29 13.71 -2.45 0.95
C GLY A 29 13.41 -1.24 0.05
N ALA A 30 12.31 -1.26 -0.68
CA ALA A 30 11.91 -0.15 -1.54
C ALA A 30 11.53 1.11 -0.72
N LEU A 31 10.83 0.95 0.40
CA LEU A 31 10.55 2.06 1.31
C LEU A 31 11.83 2.64 1.92
N GLN A 32 12.79 1.80 2.30
CA GLN A 32 14.10 2.27 2.75
C GLN A 32 14.82 3.08 1.66
N GLN A 33 14.74 2.66 0.39
CA GLN A 33 15.29 3.44 -0.72
C GLN A 33 14.62 4.82 -0.84
N VAL A 34 13.30 4.88 -0.69
CA VAL A 34 12.56 6.16 -0.66
C VAL A 34 13.01 7.03 0.52
N SER A 35 13.16 6.47 1.72
CA SER A 35 13.66 7.19 2.90
C SER A 35 15.13 7.61 2.80
N ASN A 36 15.91 7.05 1.87
CA ASN A 36 17.27 7.52 1.59
C ASN A 36 17.30 8.71 0.60
N THR A 37 16.14 9.17 0.13
CA THR A 37 16.06 10.34 -0.73
C THR A 37 16.38 11.59 0.10
N PRO A 38 17.32 12.46 -0.36
CA PRO A 38 17.68 13.67 0.37
C PRO A 38 16.45 14.54 0.68
N GLY A 39 16.25 14.85 1.96
CA GLY A 39 15.10 15.63 2.43
C GLY A 39 13.87 14.80 2.83
N LEU A 40 13.92 13.47 2.75
CA LEU A 40 12.93 12.58 3.36
C LEU A 40 13.52 11.88 4.59
N ASP A 41 12.93 12.12 5.75
CA ASP A 41 13.18 11.33 6.95
C ASP A 41 12.15 10.21 7.10
N ALA A 42 12.38 9.28 8.03
CA ALA A 42 11.46 8.20 8.33
C ALA A 42 10.04 8.71 8.66
N ASN A 43 9.95 9.80 9.43
CA ASN A 43 8.67 10.42 9.81
C ASN A 43 7.93 11.00 8.59
N THR A 44 8.66 11.68 7.71
CA THR A 44 8.15 12.25 6.45
C THR A 44 7.68 11.14 5.50
N THR A 45 8.46 10.08 5.37
CA THR A 45 8.11 8.92 4.54
C THR A 45 6.84 8.25 5.06
N GLN A 46 6.72 8.05 6.38
CA GLN A 46 5.52 7.47 6.99
C GLN A 46 4.29 8.34 6.76
N ALA A 47 4.41 9.66 6.96
CA ALA A 47 3.32 10.60 6.69
C ALA A 47 2.89 10.54 5.21
N LEU A 48 3.84 10.51 4.29
CA LEU A 48 3.56 10.40 2.86
C LEU A 48 2.86 9.08 2.51
N VAL A 49 3.38 7.96 3.00
CA VAL A 49 2.79 6.62 2.80
C VAL A 49 1.38 6.55 3.35
N ASN A 50 1.11 7.17 4.51
CA ASN A 50 -0.23 7.22 5.09
C ASN A 50 -1.20 8.05 4.23
N VAL A 51 -0.77 9.21 3.71
CA VAL A 51 -1.58 10.01 2.79
C VAL A 51 -1.87 9.23 1.51
N VAL A 52 -0.85 8.67 0.86
CA VAL A 52 -0.99 7.88 -0.37
C VAL A 52 -1.88 6.67 -0.13
N GLY A 53 -1.67 5.94 0.97
CA GLY A 53 -2.50 4.80 1.34
C GLY A 53 -3.97 5.17 1.55
N ASN A 54 -4.25 6.30 2.20
CA ASN A 54 -5.62 6.79 2.38
C ASN A 54 -6.31 7.14 1.05
N HIS A 55 -5.60 7.82 0.15
CA HIS A 55 -6.14 8.15 -1.17
C HIS A 55 -6.35 6.90 -2.03
N VAL A 56 -5.37 5.99 -2.09
CA VAL A 56 -5.48 4.70 -2.77
C VAL A 56 -6.68 3.91 -2.26
N ARG A 57 -6.88 3.89 -0.94
CA ARG A 57 -8.05 3.25 -0.34
C ARG A 57 -9.35 3.89 -0.78
N THR A 58 -9.45 5.22 -0.70
CA THR A 58 -10.66 5.96 -1.06
C THR A 58 -11.02 5.68 -2.52
N ALA A 59 -10.04 5.68 -3.41
CA ALA A 59 -10.23 5.35 -4.81
C ALA A 59 -10.64 3.88 -5.03
N LEU A 60 -9.95 2.92 -4.38
CA LEU A 60 -10.32 1.50 -4.46
C LEU A 60 -11.71 1.22 -3.87
N THR A 61 -12.08 1.90 -2.78
CA THR A 61 -13.42 1.81 -2.16
C THR A 61 -14.49 2.34 -3.12
N GLN A 62 -14.25 3.49 -3.75
CA GLN A 62 -15.16 4.04 -4.76
C GLN A 62 -15.34 3.10 -5.95
N GLN A 63 -14.27 2.45 -6.42
CA GLN A 63 -14.34 1.45 -7.48
C GLN A 63 -15.10 0.19 -7.03
N GLN A 64 -14.90 -0.26 -5.79
CA GLN A 64 -15.62 -1.39 -5.22
C GLN A 64 -17.13 -1.10 -5.11
N GLN A 65 -17.49 0.13 -4.71
CA GLN A 65 -18.87 0.59 -4.59
C GLN A 65 -19.58 0.80 -5.94
N SER A 66 -18.82 1.02 -7.03
CA SER A 66 -19.35 1.20 -8.40
C SER A 66 -19.73 -0.12 -9.09
N ASN A 67 -20.34 -1.06 -8.37
CA ASN A 67 -20.89 -2.35 -8.83
C ASN A 67 -19.90 -3.46 -9.26
N ASN A 68 -18.59 -3.34 -9.02
CA ASN A 68 -17.62 -4.39 -9.42
C ASN A 68 -16.54 -4.64 -8.36
N PRO A 69 -16.80 -5.45 -7.32
CA PRO A 69 -15.82 -5.74 -6.28
C PRO A 69 -14.51 -6.36 -6.83
N THR A 70 -14.58 -7.04 -7.96
CA THR A 70 -13.43 -7.61 -8.67
C THR A 70 -12.52 -6.57 -9.34
N GLN A 71 -12.95 -5.31 -9.52
CA GLN A 71 -12.08 -4.29 -10.12
C GLN A 71 -10.90 -3.93 -9.21
N ALA A 72 -11.15 -3.73 -7.91
CA ALA A 72 -10.11 -3.40 -6.96
C ALA A 72 -9.05 -4.53 -6.86
N GLU A 73 -9.51 -5.79 -6.84
CA GLU A 73 -8.61 -6.96 -6.84
C GLU A 73 -7.79 -7.06 -8.13
N ASN A 74 -8.40 -6.78 -9.29
CA ASN A 74 -7.69 -6.75 -10.57
C ASN A 74 -6.65 -5.62 -10.62
N LEU A 75 -6.96 -4.43 -10.10
CA LEU A 75 -5.99 -3.34 -10.03
C LEU A 75 -4.80 -3.72 -9.15
N VAL A 76 -5.07 -4.26 -7.95
CA VAL A 76 -4.02 -4.73 -7.04
C VAL A 76 -3.17 -5.81 -7.70
N SER A 77 -3.77 -6.79 -8.36
CA SER A 77 -3.04 -7.87 -9.03
C SER A 77 -2.23 -7.40 -10.25
N ARG A 78 -2.73 -6.43 -11.00
CA ARG A 78 -2.08 -5.92 -12.23
C ARG A 78 -0.96 -4.92 -11.97
N PHE A 79 -1.09 -4.11 -10.92
CA PHE A 79 -0.20 -2.97 -10.65
C PHE A 79 0.62 -3.12 -9.36
N SER A 80 0.50 -4.25 -8.67
CA SER A 80 1.39 -4.62 -7.57
C SER A 80 2.82 -4.78 -8.06
N GLY A 81 3.76 -4.20 -7.32
CA GLY A 81 5.17 -4.36 -7.59
C GLY A 81 6.03 -3.50 -6.69
N THR A 82 7.34 -3.63 -6.84
CA THR A 82 8.33 -2.80 -6.13
C THR A 82 9.00 -1.77 -7.04
N GLY A 83 8.70 -1.80 -8.34
CA GLY A 83 9.18 -0.83 -9.31
C GLY A 83 8.25 0.38 -9.45
N ALA A 84 8.81 1.50 -9.92
CA ALA A 84 8.04 2.68 -10.27
C ALA A 84 7.06 2.37 -11.42
N ASN A 85 5.77 2.64 -11.22
CA ASN A 85 4.73 2.45 -12.23
C ASN A 85 3.81 3.69 -12.28
N PRO A 86 4.02 4.61 -13.25
CA PRO A 86 3.18 5.80 -13.41
C PRO A 86 1.76 5.47 -13.91
N GLU A 87 1.57 4.37 -14.63
CA GLU A 87 0.25 3.93 -15.09
C GLU A 87 -0.62 3.49 -13.90
N ALA A 88 -0.02 2.85 -12.89
CA ALA A 88 -0.70 2.49 -11.66
C ALA A 88 -1.31 3.71 -10.94
N VAL A 89 -0.62 4.85 -10.97
CA VAL A 89 -1.10 6.10 -10.37
C VAL A 89 -2.42 6.53 -11.01
N GLN A 90 -2.43 6.61 -12.34
CA GLN A 90 -3.62 7.04 -13.08
C GLN A 90 -4.76 6.01 -13.02
N CYS A 91 -4.46 4.72 -13.06
CA CYS A 91 -5.51 3.68 -13.01
C CYS A 91 -6.15 3.54 -11.62
N VAL A 92 -5.39 3.76 -10.54
CA VAL A 92 -5.91 3.65 -9.18
C VAL A 92 -6.57 4.94 -8.72
N LEU A 93 -5.83 6.06 -8.77
CA LEU A 93 -6.29 7.35 -8.24
C LEU A 93 -7.06 8.15 -9.31
N GLY A 94 -6.66 8.07 -10.57
CA GLY A 94 -7.14 8.99 -11.59
C GLY A 94 -6.56 10.40 -11.43
N GLU A 95 -6.81 11.28 -12.39
CA GLU A 95 -6.17 12.61 -12.44
C GLU A 95 -6.54 13.50 -11.24
N LYS A 96 -7.81 13.49 -10.83
CA LYS A 96 -8.30 14.31 -9.71
C LYS A 96 -7.71 13.88 -8.36
N GLU A 97 -7.79 12.59 -8.03
CA GLU A 97 -7.27 12.10 -6.75
C GLU A 97 -5.74 12.15 -6.73
N THR A 98 -5.07 12.01 -7.88
CA THR A 98 -3.62 12.21 -7.98
C THR A 98 -3.23 13.62 -7.54
N GLN A 99 -3.92 14.65 -8.04
CA GLN A 99 -3.64 16.03 -7.65
C GLN A 99 -3.94 16.27 -6.16
N ALA A 100 -5.06 15.75 -5.65
CA ALA A 100 -5.39 15.82 -4.23
C ALA A 100 -4.33 15.14 -3.34
N THR A 101 -3.84 13.96 -3.76
CA THR A 101 -2.79 13.22 -3.06
C THR A 101 -1.48 14.01 -3.01
N ILE A 102 -1.12 14.69 -4.10
CA ILE A 102 0.08 15.52 -4.17
C ILE A 102 -0.02 16.68 -3.17
N GLU A 103 -1.16 17.38 -3.16
CA GLU A 103 -1.37 18.53 -2.29
C GLU A 103 -1.43 18.13 -0.81
N ASP A 104 -2.14 17.07 -0.47
CA ASP A 104 -2.22 16.56 0.89
C ASP A 104 -0.88 16.00 1.35
N GLY A 105 -0.17 15.30 0.45
CA GLY A 105 1.16 14.76 0.72
C GLY A 105 2.14 15.88 1.03
N ALA A 106 2.15 16.93 0.21
CA ALA A 106 2.98 18.11 0.42
C ALA A 106 2.64 18.82 1.75
N ARG A 107 1.35 18.97 2.09
CA ARG A 107 0.92 19.58 3.36
C ARG A 107 1.29 18.73 4.58
N ALA A 108 1.11 17.41 4.51
CA ALA A 108 1.39 16.51 5.63
C ALA A 108 2.89 16.33 5.88
N THR A 109 3.71 16.43 4.85
CA THR A 109 5.15 16.17 4.91
C THR A 109 6.02 17.42 4.91
N GLY A 110 5.48 18.57 4.48
CA GLY A 110 6.26 19.77 4.19
C GLY A 110 7.11 19.68 2.92
N LEU A 111 6.99 18.59 2.14
CA LEU A 111 7.73 18.40 0.89
C LEU A 111 7.15 19.26 -0.25
N ASN A 112 7.98 19.53 -1.25
CA ASN A 112 7.52 20.17 -2.48
C ASN A 112 6.54 19.21 -3.22
N PRO A 113 5.40 19.71 -3.73
CA PRO A 113 4.48 18.96 -4.58
C PRO A 113 5.18 18.17 -5.70
N ALA A 114 6.21 18.74 -6.32
CA ALA A 114 6.99 18.07 -7.38
C ALA A 114 7.73 16.81 -6.85
N THR A 115 8.26 16.88 -5.62
CA THR A 115 8.90 15.73 -4.96
C THR A 115 7.87 14.64 -4.66
N VAL A 116 6.70 15.03 -4.13
CA VAL A 116 5.61 14.09 -3.86
C VAL A 116 5.17 13.40 -5.15
N GLN A 117 4.95 14.16 -6.22
CA GLN A 117 4.59 13.64 -7.54
C GLN A 117 5.61 12.63 -8.09
N ALA A 118 6.90 12.89 -7.91
CA ALA A 118 7.97 11.97 -8.32
C ALA A 118 7.98 10.66 -7.52
N LEU A 119 7.49 10.68 -6.28
CA LEU A 119 7.46 9.50 -5.39
C LEU A 119 6.20 8.65 -5.56
N LEU A 120 5.07 9.23 -5.97
CA LEU A 120 3.81 8.51 -6.23
C LEU A 120 3.95 7.23 -7.07
N PRO A 121 4.64 7.23 -8.23
CA PRO A 121 4.76 6.03 -9.04
C PRO A 121 5.53 4.92 -8.33
N VAL A 122 6.33 5.20 -7.30
CA VAL A 122 7.00 4.18 -6.47
C VAL A 122 6.09 3.72 -5.33
N LEU A 123 5.46 4.67 -4.64
CA LEU A 123 4.68 4.38 -3.43
C LEU A 123 3.39 3.62 -3.73
N ILE A 124 2.70 3.94 -4.82
CA ILE A 124 1.41 3.33 -5.14
C ILE A 124 1.56 1.83 -5.43
N PRO A 125 2.47 1.38 -6.31
CA PRO A 125 2.72 -0.05 -6.52
C PRO A 125 3.11 -0.79 -5.25
N LEU A 126 3.86 -0.15 -4.34
CA LEU A 126 4.24 -0.74 -3.05
C LEU A 126 3.04 -0.98 -2.15
N VAL A 127 2.13 0.01 -2.06
CA VAL A 127 0.87 -0.14 -1.34
C VAL A 127 0.07 -1.28 -1.96
N LEU A 128 -0.07 -1.34 -3.28
CA LEU A 128 -0.78 -2.43 -3.96
C LEU A 128 -0.12 -3.79 -3.73
N ASN A 129 1.22 -3.87 -3.78
CA ASN A 129 1.97 -5.09 -3.51
C ASN A 129 1.73 -5.60 -2.09
N PHE A 130 1.68 -4.70 -1.12
CA PHE A 130 1.28 -5.05 0.25
C PHE A 130 -0.15 -5.57 0.31
N LEU A 131 -1.10 -4.95 -0.40
CA LEU A 131 -2.48 -5.44 -0.43
C LEU A 131 -2.57 -6.82 -1.10
N GLN A 132 -1.73 -7.11 -2.09
CA GLN A 132 -1.69 -8.40 -2.77
C GLN A 132 -1.27 -9.54 -1.85
N THR A 133 -0.54 -9.29 -0.75
CA THR A 133 -0.10 -10.38 0.15
C THR A 133 -1.28 -11.14 0.77
N GLY A 134 -2.44 -10.49 0.94
CA GLY A 134 -3.66 -11.14 1.44
C GLY A 134 -4.45 -11.92 0.40
N ALA A 135 -4.05 -11.91 -0.87
CA ALA A 135 -4.72 -12.65 -1.93
C ALA A 135 -4.54 -14.16 -1.74
N SER A 136 -5.54 -14.96 -2.10
CA SER A 136 -5.44 -16.42 -2.01
C SER A 136 -4.66 -16.99 -3.20
N THR A 137 -3.77 -17.95 -2.95
CA THR A 137 -3.03 -18.68 -4.01
C THR A 137 -3.88 -19.78 -4.67
N GLN A 138 -4.99 -20.17 -4.06
CA GLN A 138 -5.77 -21.35 -4.45
C GLN A 138 -7.06 -21.00 -5.21
N ASN A 139 -7.54 -19.76 -5.13
CA ASN A 139 -8.66 -19.25 -5.91
C ASN A 139 -8.39 -17.79 -6.32
N GLN A 140 -8.40 -17.53 -7.63
CA GLN A 140 -8.36 -16.16 -8.18
C GLN A 140 -9.61 -15.33 -7.81
N THR A 141 -10.64 -15.99 -7.27
CA THR A 141 -11.87 -15.41 -6.70
C THR A 141 -11.86 -15.37 -5.16
N GLY A 142 -10.76 -15.78 -4.54
CA GLY A 142 -10.63 -15.84 -3.09
C GLY A 142 -10.47 -14.45 -2.49
N SER A 143 -11.43 -14.06 -1.65
CA SER A 143 -11.46 -12.83 -0.86
C SER A 143 -10.09 -12.43 -0.34
N ASN A 144 -9.52 -11.35 -0.90
CA ASN A 144 -8.27 -10.80 -0.37
C ASN A 144 -8.52 -10.20 1.02
N SER A 145 -8.05 -10.89 2.06
CA SER A 145 -8.29 -10.53 3.47
C SER A 145 -7.63 -9.21 3.86
N VAL A 146 -6.44 -8.93 3.32
CA VAL A 146 -5.68 -7.70 3.55
C VAL A 146 -6.33 -6.53 2.83
N LEU A 147 -6.72 -6.70 1.57
CA LEU A 147 -7.47 -5.69 0.82
C LEU A 147 -8.82 -5.40 1.48
N GLN A 148 -9.59 -6.43 1.87
CA GLN A 148 -10.87 -6.22 2.56
C GLN A 148 -10.70 -5.51 3.90
N SER A 149 -9.67 -5.85 4.67
CA SER A 149 -9.37 -5.16 5.93
C SER A 149 -8.92 -3.72 5.68
N PHE A 150 -8.17 -3.49 4.61
CA PHE A 150 -7.74 -2.16 4.18
C PHE A 150 -8.92 -1.29 3.77
N LEU A 151 -9.86 -1.81 2.97
CA LEU A 151 -11.07 -1.09 2.56
C LEU A 151 -12.00 -0.82 3.75
N GLN A 152 -12.11 -1.76 4.71
CA GLN A 152 -13.00 -1.64 5.87
C GLN A 152 -12.45 -0.82 7.04
N GLY A 153 -11.13 -0.71 7.23
CA GLY A 153 -10.55 -0.15 8.45
C GLY A 153 -10.70 1.36 8.58
N SER A 154 -11.80 1.90 9.12
CA SER A 154 -12.10 3.35 9.25
C SER A 154 -10.90 4.19 9.73
N GLY A 155 -10.72 5.36 9.11
CA GLY A 155 -9.53 6.21 9.20
C GLY A 155 -9.01 6.53 10.61
N SER A 156 -7.75 6.97 10.63
CA SER A 156 -6.89 7.36 11.78
C SER A 156 -6.05 6.25 12.42
N GLY A 157 -6.31 4.97 12.16
CA GLY A 157 -5.53 3.83 12.68
C GLY A 157 -4.82 2.98 11.62
N PHE A 158 -4.74 3.50 10.39
CA PHE A 158 -4.01 2.89 9.29
C PHE A 158 -2.54 3.26 9.40
N ASP A 159 -1.73 2.31 9.87
CA ASP A 159 -0.32 2.53 10.14
C ASP A 159 0.49 1.48 9.37
N MET A 160 0.47 1.59 8.03
CA MET A 160 1.21 0.70 7.14
C MET A 160 2.70 0.71 7.45
N GLY A 161 3.24 1.89 7.80
CA GLY A 161 4.61 2.03 8.29
C GLY A 161 4.86 1.17 9.53
N SER A 162 3.98 1.22 10.51
CA SER A 162 4.09 0.39 11.72
C SER A 162 3.92 -1.10 11.44
N ALA A 163 2.96 -1.49 10.61
CA ALA A 163 2.73 -2.90 10.24
C ALA A 163 3.93 -3.49 9.49
N LEU A 164 4.53 -2.72 8.58
CA LEU A 164 5.74 -3.11 7.86
C LEU A 164 6.96 -3.16 8.77
N SER A 165 7.09 -2.22 9.71
CA SER A 165 8.16 -2.22 10.71
C SER A 165 8.09 -3.49 11.58
N MET A 166 6.90 -3.82 12.11
CA MET A 166 6.71 -5.05 12.88
C MET A 166 6.95 -6.32 12.04
N ALA A 167 6.52 -6.32 10.77
CA ALA A 167 6.76 -7.44 9.87
C ALA A 167 8.26 -7.59 9.58
N SER A 168 8.98 -6.48 9.37
CA SER A 168 10.44 -6.49 9.18
C SER A 168 11.18 -7.02 10.40
N GLN A 169 10.78 -6.61 11.61
CA GLN A 169 11.36 -7.09 12.86
C GLN A 169 11.11 -8.59 13.05
N LEU A 170 9.93 -9.10 12.66
CA LEU A 170 9.63 -10.53 12.67
C LEU A 170 10.52 -11.32 11.70
N LEU A 171 10.78 -10.77 10.51
CA LEU A 171 11.68 -11.39 9.52
C LEU A 171 13.14 -11.41 9.97
N GLN A 172 13.58 -10.37 10.70
CA GLN A 172 14.91 -10.31 11.30
C GLN A 172 15.07 -11.22 12.52
N SER A 173 13.95 -11.61 13.15
CA SER A 173 13.92 -12.47 14.34
C SER A 173 13.86 -13.97 14.00
N ARG A 174 13.97 -14.34 12.73
CA ARG A 174 14.01 -15.73 12.25
C ARG A 174 15.36 -16.02 11.60
#